data_AF-A0A3P7E2B0-F1
#
_entry.id   AF-A0A3P7E2B0-F1
#
_cell.length_a   1.000
_cell.length_b   1.000
_cell.length_c   1.000
_cell.angle_alpha   90.00
_cell.angle_beta   90.00
_cell.angle_gamma   90.00
#
_symmetry.space_group_name_H-M   'P 1'
#
loop_
_entity.id
_entity.type
_entity.pdbx_description
1 polymer ?
#
loop_
_entity_poly.entity_id
_entity_poly.type
_entity_poly.pdbx_seq_one_letter_code
_entity_poly.pdbx_strand_id
1 'polypeptide(L)'
;MMVVSGLLGGVVEAGAFVLCFYTVRVLIFHRNSSKKKAFQKHAKKWQDEDGMKSIQADLAKMKKYCSIIRVIAHTQSFCSLSTLQMKVMKHREKKAHIMEIQVNGGTIPEKVDWAYEHFEKQVPVDSVFAQDEMIDTIGVTKGKGFKGVTSRWHTKKLPRKTHKGLRKVACIGAWHPSRVQFTVARAGQKGYHHRTEVNKKIYRIAKSCLTEEGRRNGGTDYDITEKSINPMVS
;
A
#
# COMPACT_ATOMS: atom_id res chain seq x y z
N MET A 1 9.43 6.80 -3.41
CA MET A 1 10.14 7.08 -2.15
C MET A 1 9.15 6.99 -1.01
N MET A 2 9.53 6.32 0.07
CA MET A 2 8.75 6.22 1.30
C MET A 2 9.57 6.75 2.47
N VAL A 3 8.92 7.28 3.49
CA VAL A 3 9.57 7.69 4.74
C VAL A 3 9.19 6.73 5.84
N VAL A 4 10.18 6.21 6.54
CA VAL A 4 9.96 5.37 7.71
C VAL A 4 9.68 6.26 8.92
N SER A 5 8.56 6.03 9.60
CA SER A 5 8.04 6.92 10.66
C SER A 5 7.79 6.23 12.00
N GLY A 6 7.93 4.91 12.06
CA GLY A 6 7.77 4.16 13.28
C GLY A 6 7.97 2.67 13.10
N LEU A 7 7.81 1.95 14.20
CA LEU A 7 8.03 0.52 14.34
C LEU A 7 6.87 -0.09 15.12
N LEU A 8 6.49 -1.30 14.73
CA LEU A 8 5.47 -2.14 15.36
C LEU A 8 6.08 -3.50 15.68
N GLY A 9 5.88 -3.93 16.93
CA GLY A 9 6.28 -5.25 17.41
C GLY A 9 5.06 -6.15 17.55
N GLY A 10 5.11 -7.28 16.84
CA GLY A 10 4.13 -8.35 16.96
C GLY A 10 4.71 -9.53 17.73
N VAL A 11 3.91 -10.12 18.61
CA VAL A 11 4.20 -11.44 19.20
C VAL A 11 3.23 -12.43 18.58
N VAL A 12 3.75 -13.56 18.12
CA VAL A 12 2.93 -14.72 17.74
C VAL A 12 2.58 -15.42 19.04
N GLU A 13 1.33 -15.30 19.48
CA GLU A 13 0.85 -16.05 20.64
C GLU A 13 0.43 -17.45 20.17
N ALA A 14 0.78 -18.46 20.96
CA ALA A 14 0.65 -19.88 20.61
C ALA A 14 -0.81 -20.24 20.24
N GLY A 15 -1.10 -20.29 18.94
CA GLY A 15 -2.26 -21.01 18.41
C GLY A 15 -3.16 -20.29 17.40
N ALA A 16 -3.15 -18.95 17.26
CA ALA A 16 -4.09 -18.34 16.31
C ALA A 16 -3.75 -16.96 15.71
N PHE A 17 -3.08 -16.05 16.43
CA PHE A 17 -2.96 -14.65 15.96
C PHE A 17 -1.63 -13.99 16.30
N VAL A 18 -1.23 -13.04 15.44
CA VAL A 18 -0.16 -12.08 15.72
C VAL A 18 -0.80 -10.87 16.39
N LEU A 19 -0.51 -10.66 17.66
CA LEU A 19 -0.96 -9.48 18.40
C LEU A 19 0.11 -8.40 18.33
N CYS A 20 -0.30 -7.16 18.05
CA CYS A 20 0.57 -5.99 18.09
C CYS A 20 0.67 -5.49 19.53
N PHE A 21 1.86 -5.56 20.13
CA PHE A 21 2.05 -5.20 21.54
C PHE A 21 2.70 -3.83 21.72
N TYR A 22 3.67 -3.48 20.88
CA TYR A 22 4.49 -2.29 21.08
C TYR A 22 4.55 -1.46 19.81
N THR A 23 4.39 -0.15 19.95
CA THR A 23 4.47 0.79 18.84
C THR A 23 5.40 1.93 19.21
N VAL A 24 6.50 2.09 18.48
CA VAL A 24 7.38 3.26 18.60
C VAL A 24 7.14 4.14 17.40
N ARG A 25 6.88 5.43 17.61
CA ARG A 25 6.55 6.38 16.53
C ARG A 25 7.34 7.66 16.70
N VAL A 26 7.89 8.16 15.61
CA VAL A 26 8.67 9.40 15.60
C VAL A 26 7.74 10.57 15.25
N LEU A 27 7.10 10.53 14.08
CA LEU A 27 6.10 11.52 13.67
C LEU A 27 5.24 10.97 12.53
N ILE A 28 3.91 11.06 12.64
CA ILE A 28 3.03 10.86 11.48
C ILE A 28 2.02 12.00 11.41
N PHE A 29 2.19 12.85 10.41
CA PHE A 29 1.34 14.02 10.19
C PHE A 29 -0.04 13.60 9.68
N HIS A 30 -0.99 13.33 10.58
CA HIS A 30 -2.36 13.06 10.18
C HIS A 30 -3.16 14.38 10.13
N ARG A 31 -3.54 14.80 8.91
CA ARG A 31 -4.36 16.01 8.66
C ARG A 31 -5.79 15.94 9.26
N ASN A 32 -6.18 14.84 9.90
CA ASN A 32 -7.58 14.63 10.32
C ASN A 32 -7.93 15.17 11.71
N SER A 33 -6.98 15.76 12.44
CA SER A 33 -7.35 16.55 13.62
C SER A 33 -7.60 17.99 13.19
N SER A 34 -8.84 18.47 13.37
CA SER A 34 -9.24 19.86 13.07
C SER A 34 -8.32 20.89 13.74
N LYS A 35 -7.79 20.58 14.92
CA LYS A 35 -6.90 21.45 15.71
C LYS A 35 -5.41 21.30 15.37
N LYS A 36 -5.02 20.42 14.44
CA LYS A 36 -3.62 20.07 14.11
C LYS A 36 -2.77 19.69 15.34
N LYS A 37 -3.39 19.16 16.41
CA LYS A 37 -2.71 18.75 17.65
C LYS A 37 -2.26 17.28 17.65
N ALA A 38 -2.38 16.60 16.52
CA ALA A 38 -1.97 15.21 16.40
C ALA A 38 -0.47 15.06 16.70
N PHE A 39 -0.11 14.04 17.49
CA PHE A 39 1.26 13.69 17.87
C PHE A 39 2.09 14.74 18.63
N GLN A 40 1.56 15.92 18.97
CA GLN A 40 2.29 16.92 19.76
C GLN A 40 2.82 16.36 21.09
N LYS A 41 2.01 15.55 21.79
CA LYS A 41 2.44 14.89 23.03
C LYS A 41 3.52 13.83 22.81
N HIS A 42 3.47 13.10 21.70
CA HIS A 42 4.47 12.08 21.37
C HIS A 42 5.79 12.73 20.94
N ALA A 43 5.75 13.81 20.16
CA ALA A 43 6.94 14.58 19.80
C ALA A 43 7.66 15.14 21.04
N LYS A 44 6.90 15.60 22.06
CA LYS A 44 7.48 16.02 23.34
C LYS A 44 8.20 14.89 24.09
N LYS A 45 7.72 13.65 24.02
CA LYS A 45 8.41 12.49 24.63
C LYS A 45 9.82 12.24 24.06
N TRP A 46 10.10 12.67 22.83
CA TRP A 46 11.46 12.56 22.28
C TRP A 46 12.39 13.67 22.79
N GLN A 47 11.83 14.75 23.36
CA GLN A 47 12.57 15.88 23.95
C GLN A 47 12.80 15.67 25.45
N ASP A 48 11.84 15.08 26.16
CA ASP A 48 11.92 14.81 27.60
C ASP A 48 12.83 13.59 27.90
N GLU A 49 13.71 13.69 28.90
CA GLU A 49 14.61 12.58 29.31
C GLU A 49 13.84 11.33 29.74
N ASP A 50 12.77 11.50 30.52
CA ASP A 50 11.90 10.40 30.95
C ASP A 50 11.16 9.77 29.78
N GLY A 51 10.82 10.57 28.77
CA GLY A 51 10.22 10.10 27.53
C GLY A 51 11.19 9.23 26.73
N MET A 52 12.45 9.63 26.62
CA MET A 52 13.49 8.84 25.95
C MET A 52 13.76 7.51 26.66
N LYS A 53 13.80 7.49 28.00
CA LYS A 53 13.89 6.24 28.79
C LYS A 53 12.72 5.30 28.52
N SER A 54 11.49 5.84 28.41
CA SER A 54 10.31 5.02 28.09
C SER A 54 10.39 4.39 26.71
N ILE A 55 10.90 5.11 25.70
CA ILE A 55 11.07 4.61 24.33
C ILE A 55 12.14 3.53 24.29
N GLN A 56 13.28 3.74 24.96
CA GLN A 56 14.34 2.74 25.06
C GLN A 56 13.86 1.47 25.77
N ALA A 57 13.05 1.60 26.83
CA ALA A 57 12.43 0.45 27.49
C ALA A 57 11.48 -0.31 26.56
N ASP A 58 10.70 0.38 25.75
CA ASP A 58 9.81 -0.26 24.76
C ASP A 58 10.62 -0.95 23.65
N LEU A 59 11.70 -0.34 23.14
CA LEU A 59 12.62 -0.99 22.20
C LEU A 59 13.24 -2.26 22.80
N ALA A 60 13.65 -2.23 24.07
CA ALA A 60 14.19 -3.40 24.77
C ALA A 60 13.14 -4.53 24.92
N LYS A 61 11.88 -4.18 25.22
CA LYS A 61 10.76 -5.15 25.22
C LYS A 61 10.53 -5.74 23.83
N MET A 62 10.63 -4.93 22.78
CA MET A 62 10.49 -5.41 21.40
C MET A 62 11.56 -6.44 21.07
N LYS A 63 12.82 -6.18 21.42
CA LYS A 63 13.92 -7.14 21.22
C LYS A 63 13.70 -8.45 21.98
N LYS A 64 13.10 -8.41 23.18
CA LYS A 64 12.91 -9.58 24.05
C LYS A 64 11.70 -10.44 23.68
N TYR A 65 10.55 -9.81 23.38
CA TYR A 65 9.27 -10.51 23.29
C TYR A 65 8.77 -10.68 21.85
N CYS A 66 9.10 -9.78 20.93
CA CYS A 66 8.49 -9.78 19.59
C CYS A 66 9.11 -10.84 18.69
N SER A 67 8.27 -11.56 17.94
CA SER A 67 8.73 -12.48 16.90
C SER A 67 8.76 -11.83 15.52
N ILE A 68 7.87 -10.85 15.28
CA ILE A 68 7.72 -10.16 14.00
C ILE A 68 7.82 -8.66 14.23
N ILE A 69 8.61 -8.00 13.38
CA ILE A 69 8.79 -6.55 13.40
C ILE A 69 8.30 -5.98 12.08
N ARG A 70 7.46 -4.95 12.17
CA ARG A 70 6.92 -4.22 11.02
C ARG A 70 7.24 -2.75 11.16
N VAL A 71 7.72 -2.15 10.09
CA VAL A 71 8.02 -0.73 10.01
C VAL A 71 6.82 0.01 9.46
N ILE A 72 6.43 1.11 10.10
CA ILE A 72 5.39 2.01 9.60
C ILE A 72 6.05 2.99 8.64
N ALA A 73 5.77 2.81 7.35
CA ALA A 73 6.25 3.69 6.30
C ALA A 73 5.09 4.47 5.67
N HIS A 74 5.33 5.69 5.24
CA HIS A 74 4.34 6.52 4.57
C HIS A 74 4.86 7.10 3.26
N THR A 75 3.97 7.27 2.29
CA THR A 75 4.30 7.90 1.03
C THR A 75 4.31 9.42 1.16
N GLN A 76 5.23 10.07 0.46
CA GLN A 76 5.27 11.52 0.37
C GLN A 76 4.27 12.00 -0.70
N SER A 77 2.99 12.16 -0.33
CA SER A 77 1.99 12.81 -1.20
C SER A 77 1.89 14.33 -0.99
N PHE A 78 2.67 14.87 -0.05
CA PHE A 78 2.56 16.26 0.39
C PHE A 78 3.92 16.87 0.68
N CYS A 79 4.22 17.97 0.00
CA CYS A 79 4.97 19.06 0.59
C CYS A 79 4.31 20.37 0.15
N SER A 80 3.66 21.07 1.09
CA SER A 80 3.05 22.38 0.80
C SER A 80 3.96 23.57 1.12
N LEU A 81 5.25 23.34 1.39
CA LEU A 81 6.14 24.36 1.92
C LEU A 81 7.47 24.52 1.17
N SER A 82 7.62 23.88 0.00
CA SER A 82 8.64 24.27 -0.96
C SER A 82 8.09 24.15 -2.37
N THR A 83 8.30 25.19 -3.18
CA THR A 83 8.00 25.19 -4.63
C THR A 83 8.71 24.04 -5.37
N LEU A 84 9.70 23.39 -4.73
CA LEU A 84 10.50 22.30 -5.25
C LEU A 84 9.87 20.90 -5.05
N GLN A 85 9.07 20.67 -4.01
CA GLN A 85 8.54 19.31 -3.71
C GLN A 85 7.06 19.07 -4.08
N MET A 86 6.31 20.09 -4.52
CA MET A 86 4.94 19.89 -5.04
C MET A 86 4.86 18.99 -6.30
N LYS A 87 6.01 18.58 -6.86
CA LYS A 87 6.10 17.89 -8.16
C LYS A 87 6.08 16.36 -8.12
N VAL A 88 6.20 15.69 -6.96
CA VAL A 88 6.43 14.22 -6.99
C VAL A 88 5.23 13.47 -7.57
N MET A 89 4.00 13.88 -7.24
CA MET A 89 2.78 13.40 -7.92
C MET A 89 1.76 14.53 -8.04
N LYS A 90 1.19 14.73 -9.24
CA LYS A 90 0.17 15.76 -9.53
C LYS A 90 -1.24 15.37 -9.07
N HIS A 91 -1.38 14.60 -7.99
CA HIS A 91 -2.69 14.20 -7.47
C HIS A 91 -3.22 15.23 -6.47
N ARG A 92 -4.55 15.41 -6.40
CA ARG A 92 -5.16 16.41 -5.51
C ARG A 92 -5.09 16.04 -4.03
N GLU A 93 -4.85 14.76 -3.74
CA GLU A 93 -4.82 14.24 -2.37
C GLU A 93 -3.51 14.60 -1.67
N LYS A 94 -3.64 15.30 -0.54
CA LYS A 94 -2.52 15.70 0.32
C LYS A 94 -2.29 14.72 1.49
N LYS A 95 -3.06 13.63 1.56
CA LYS A 95 -2.98 12.66 2.65
C LYS A 95 -1.93 11.61 2.29
N ALA A 96 -0.97 11.39 3.16
CA ALA A 96 0.01 10.31 2.98
C ALA A 96 -0.66 8.94 3.14
N HIS A 97 -0.32 8.00 2.26
CA HIS A 97 -0.73 6.61 2.44
C HIS A 97 0.25 5.94 3.39
N ILE A 98 -0.25 5.42 4.50
CA ILE A 98 0.53 4.73 5.53
C ILE A 98 0.39 3.24 5.32
N MET A 99 1.50 2.52 5.36
CA MET A 99 1.55 1.08 5.22
C MET A 99 2.53 0.50 6.24
N GLU A 100 2.25 -0.72 6.68
CA GLU A 100 3.16 -1.49 7.51
C GLU A 100 3.93 -2.45 6.63
N ILE A 101 5.26 -2.42 6.73
CA ILE A 101 6.16 -3.25 5.94
C ILE A 101 6.90 -4.16 6.91
N GLN A 102 6.76 -5.47 6.74
CA GLN A 102 7.52 -6.42 7.55
C GLN A 102 9.00 -6.40 7.17
N VAL A 103 9.88 -6.33 8.17
CA VAL A 103 11.32 -6.44 7.95
C VAL A 103 11.70 -7.92 8.01
N ASN A 104 12.23 -8.41 6.90
CA ASN A 104 12.68 -9.79 6.74
C ASN A 104 14.20 -9.87 6.83
N GLY A 105 14.72 -11.01 7.28
CA GLY A 105 16.16 -11.25 7.49
C GLY A 105 16.67 -10.89 8.89
N GLY A 106 17.78 -11.53 9.31
CA GLY A 106 18.45 -11.28 10.58
C GLY A 106 17.72 -11.74 11.83
N THR A 107 18.34 -11.50 12.99
CA THR A 107 17.74 -11.73 14.30
C THR A 107 16.75 -10.61 14.66
N ILE A 108 15.81 -10.87 15.58
CA ILE A 108 14.85 -9.86 16.06
C ILE A 108 15.55 -8.56 16.53
N PRO A 109 16.62 -8.59 17.34
CA PRO A 109 17.29 -7.36 17.76
C PRO A 109 17.88 -6.57 16.59
N GLU A 110 18.50 -7.25 15.61
CA GLU A 110 19.03 -6.60 14.40
C GLU A 110 17.93 -5.89 13.61
N LYS A 111 16.74 -6.48 13.51
CA LYS A 111 15.59 -5.84 12.84
C LYS A 111 15.13 -4.56 13.55
N VAL A 112 15.16 -4.53 14.89
CA VAL A 112 14.82 -3.33 15.67
C VAL A 112 15.86 -2.25 15.45
N ASP A 113 17.14 -2.62 15.49
CA ASP A 113 18.26 -1.69 15.31
C ASP A 113 18.27 -1.10 13.90
N TRP A 114 18.09 -1.95 12.88
CA TRP A 114 17.93 -1.51 11.49
C TRP A 114 16.76 -0.54 11.36
N ALA A 115 15.61 -0.85 11.95
CA ALA A 115 14.45 0.05 11.86
C ALA A 115 14.69 1.39 12.56
N TYR A 116 15.36 1.39 13.71
CA TYR A 116 15.72 2.60 14.46
C TYR A 116 16.67 3.49 13.64
N GLU A 117 17.67 2.91 12.99
CA GLU A 117 18.57 3.64 12.10
C GLU A 117 17.86 4.26 10.89
N HIS A 118 16.78 3.65 10.42
CA HIS A 118 16.00 4.13 9.27
C HIS A 118 14.90 5.11 9.63
N PHE A 119 14.69 5.45 10.91
CA PHE A 119 13.71 6.46 11.31
C PHE A 119 13.98 7.82 10.66
N GLU A 120 12.91 8.43 10.13
CA GLU A 120 12.90 9.70 9.39
C GLU A 120 13.72 9.73 8.09
N LYS A 121 14.44 8.65 7.77
CA LYS A 121 15.17 8.49 6.50
C LYS A 121 14.20 8.12 5.37
N GLN A 122 14.56 8.57 4.17
CA GLN A 122 13.85 8.22 2.95
C GLN A 122 14.39 6.90 2.41
N VAL A 123 13.49 5.96 2.16
CA VAL A 123 13.81 4.69 1.49
C VAL A 123 13.38 4.81 0.02
N PRO A 124 14.35 4.80 -0.91
CA PRO A 124 14.04 4.79 -2.34
C PRO A 124 13.59 3.39 -2.79
N VAL A 125 13.08 3.28 -4.02
CA VAL A 125 12.45 2.02 -4.51
C VAL A 125 13.49 1.01 -4.99
N ASP A 126 14.61 1.53 -5.50
CA ASP A 126 15.79 0.78 -5.95
C ASP A 126 16.52 0.05 -4.82
N SER A 127 16.41 0.51 -3.56
CA SER A 127 16.97 -0.21 -2.41
C SER A 127 16.11 -1.39 -1.94
N VAL A 128 14.87 -1.50 -2.41
CA VAL A 128 13.91 -2.54 -1.98
C VAL A 128 13.74 -3.60 -3.05
N PHE A 129 13.63 -3.19 -4.32
CA PHE A 129 13.41 -4.09 -5.44
C PHE A 129 14.57 -4.03 -6.42
N ALA A 130 14.93 -5.19 -6.96
CA ALA A 130 15.94 -5.31 -8.01
C ALA A 130 15.31 -5.18 -9.41
N GLN A 131 16.15 -4.83 -10.38
CA GLN A 131 15.76 -4.93 -11.79
C GLN A 131 15.55 -6.40 -12.17
N ASP A 132 14.57 -6.66 -13.04
CA ASP A 132 14.15 -8.00 -13.50
C ASP A 132 13.55 -8.93 -12.43
N GLU A 133 13.32 -8.42 -11.22
CA GLU A 133 12.64 -9.15 -10.15
C GLU A 133 11.14 -9.36 -10.44
N MET A 134 10.61 -10.48 -9.97
CA MET A 134 9.19 -10.81 -10.03
C MET A 134 8.50 -10.29 -8.76
N ILE A 135 7.58 -9.34 -8.91
CA ILE A 135 6.84 -8.73 -7.81
C ILE A 135 5.36 -9.03 -7.86
N ASP A 136 4.71 -8.94 -6.70
CA ASP A 136 3.26 -9.03 -6.57
C ASP A 136 2.66 -7.64 -6.48
N THR A 137 1.66 -7.38 -7.31
CA THR A 137 0.94 -6.10 -7.32
C THR A 137 -0.38 -6.25 -6.59
N ILE A 138 -0.47 -5.62 -5.43
CA ILE A 138 -1.68 -5.59 -4.60
C ILE A 138 -2.41 -4.28 -4.82
N GLY A 139 -3.70 -4.34 -5.11
CA GLY A 139 -4.47 -3.13 -5.34
C GLY A 139 -5.98 -3.34 -5.39
N VAL A 140 -6.66 -2.23 -5.66
CA VAL A 140 -8.11 -2.20 -5.84
C VAL A 140 -8.42 -2.04 -7.32
N THR A 141 -9.21 -2.98 -7.85
CA THR A 141 -9.63 -2.96 -9.25
C THR A 141 -10.54 -1.76 -9.57
N LYS A 142 -10.54 -1.30 -10.83
CA LYS A 142 -11.42 -0.20 -11.27
C LYS A 142 -12.90 -0.49 -10.94
N GLY A 143 -13.55 0.43 -10.22
CA GLY A 143 -14.97 0.33 -9.89
C GLY A 143 -15.85 0.49 -11.12
N LYS A 144 -16.81 -0.44 -11.32
CA LYS A 144 -17.80 -0.39 -12.42
C LYS A 144 -19.23 -0.23 -11.91
N GLY A 145 -19.42 0.01 -10.61
CA GLY A 145 -20.72 0.17 -9.96
C GLY A 145 -21.56 -1.12 -9.93
N PHE A 146 -22.88 -0.95 -9.89
CA PHE A 146 -23.83 -2.06 -9.96
C PHE A 146 -23.95 -2.57 -11.40
N LYS A 147 -23.76 -3.88 -11.61
CA LYS A 147 -23.87 -4.52 -12.92
C LYS A 147 -24.82 -5.72 -12.88
N GLY A 148 -25.58 -5.87 -13.97
CA GLY A 148 -26.40 -7.04 -14.22
C GLY A 148 -25.58 -8.32 -14.41
N VAL A 149 -26.24 -9.48 -14.25
CA VAL A 149 -25.61 -10.80 -14.23
C VAL A 149 -24.70 -11.03 -15.45
N THR A 150 -25.18 -10.73 -16.65
CA THR A 150 -24.41 -10.94 -17.90
C THR A 150 -23.10 -10.17 -17.91
N SER A 151 -23.03 -8.97 -17.35
CA SER A 151 -21.76 -8.24 -17.29
C SER A 151 -20.91 -8.73 -16.14
N ARG A 152 -21.50 -9.02 -14.97
CA ARG A 152 -20.74 -9.41 -13.77
C ARG A 152 -20.11 -10.80 -13.89
N TRP A 153 -20.89 -11.78 -14.34
CA TRP A 153 -20.55 -13.20 -14.37
C TRP A 153 -20.38 -13.75 -15.79
N HIS A 154 -20.51 -12.90 -16.83
CA HIS A 154 -20.35 -13.31 -18.23
C HIS A 154 -21.31 -14.43 -18.67
N THR A 155 -22.50 -14.52 -18.08
CA THR A 155 -23.53 -15.51 -18.48
C THR A 155 -24.02 -15.25 -19.90
N LYS A 156 -24.34 -16.32 -20.64
CA LYS A 156 -24.97 -16.23 -21.97
C LYS A 156 -26.28 -15.43 -21.89
N LYS A 157 -26.50 -14.53 -22.84
CA LYS A 157 -27.78 -13.80 -22.97
C LYS A 157 -28.88 -14.79 -23.40
N LEU A 158 -30.10 -14.55 -22.93
CA LEU A 158 -31.25 -15.32 -23.38
C LEU A 158 -31.64 -14.98 -24.82
N PRO A 159 -32.39 -15.88 -25.51
CA PRO A 159 -32.88 -15.62 -26.86
C PRO A 159 -33.67 -14.32 -26.98
N ARG A 160 -33.64 -13.70 -28.16
CA ARG A 160 -34.29 -12.41 -28.45
C ARG A 160 -35.78 -12.38 -28.10
N LYS A 161 -36.50 -13.50 -28.30
CA LYS A 161 -37.95 -13.61 -28.07
C LYS A 161 -38.34 -13.86 -26.60
N THR A 162 -37.43 -13.65 -25.64
CA THR A 162 -37.76 -13.85 -24.21
C THR A 162 -38.56 -12.68 -23.64
N HIS A 163 -39.66 -13.00 -22.96
CA HIS A 163 -40.45 -12.00 -22.26
C HIS A 163 -39.75 -11.53 -20.97
N LYS A 164 -39.91 -10.24 -20.64
CA LYS A 164 -39.31 -9.58 -19.45
C LYS A 164 -37.78 -9.59 -19.43
N GLY A 165 -37.15 -9.35 -20.58
CA GLY A 165 -35.73 -9.05 -20.71
C GLY A 165 -34.79 -10.25 -20.87
N LEU A 166 -33.69 -10.01 -21.60
CA LEU A 166 -32.75 -11.03 -22.08
C LEU A 166 -31.44 -11.14 -21.26
N ARG A 167 -31.17 -10.21 -20.35
CA ARG A 167 -29.90 -10.11 -19.58
C ARG A 167 -30.04 -10.62 -18.14
N LYS A 168 -30.65 -11.79 -17.98
CA LYS A 168 -30.93 -12.44 -16.68
C LYS A 168 -30.51 -13.91 -16.70
N VAL A 169 -30.42 -14.52 -15.53
CA VAL A 169 -30.39 -15.98 -15.40
C VAL A 169 -31.83 -16.49 -15.52
N ALA A 170 -32.07 -17.54 -16.31
CA ALA A 170 -33.41 -18.11 -16.48
C ALA A 170 -33.86 -18.88 -15.23
N CYS A 171 -33.11 -19.91 -14.83
CA CYS A 171 -33.36 -20.70 -13.63
C CYS A 171 -32.34 -20.34 -12.55
N ILE A 172 -32.80 -19.87 -11.39
CA ILE A 172 -31.94 -19.46 -10.26
C ILE A 172 -31.60 -20.68 -9.37
N GLY A 173 -32.41 -21.73 -9.39
CA GLY A 173 -32.20 -22.95 -8.61
C GLY A 173 -33.38 -23.92 -8.76
N ALA A 174 -33.21 -25.15 -8.29
CA ALA A 174 -34.29 -26.13 -8.19
C ALA A 174 -35.27 -25.79 -7.05
N TRP A 175 -36.40 -26.50 -6.96
CA TRP A 175 -37.36 -26.35 -5.87
C TRP A 175 -36.74 -26.70 -4.52
N HIS A 176 -36.10 -27.87 -4.43
CA HIS A 176 -35.41 -28.34 -3.23
C HIS A 176 -33.90 -28.32 -3.52
N PRO A 177 -33.08 -27.59 -2.75
CA PRO A 177 -33.39 -26.87 -1.51
C PRO A 177 -34.18 -25.57 -1.75
N SER A 178 -35.10 -25.25 -0.84
CA SER A 178 -36.05 -24.12 -0.89
C SER A 178 -35.40 -22.75 -0.65
N ARG A 179 -34.17 -22.57 -1.13
CA ARG A 179 -33.35 -21.35 -0.99
C ARG A 179 -32.44 -21.20 -2.20
N VAL A 180 -32.19 -19.95 -2.58
CA VAL A 180 -31.20 -19.64 -3.62
C VAL A 180 -29.79 -19.94 -3.09
N GLN A 181 -29.02 -20.74 -3.83
CA GLN A 181 -27.63 -21.01 -3.49
C GLN A 181 -26.76 -19.75 -3.68
N PHE A 182 -25.74 -19.59 -2.83
CA PHE A 182 -24.81 -18.46 -2.89
C PHE A 182 -23.94 -18.47 -4.15
N THR A 183 -23.75 -19.65 -4.76
CA THR A 183 -22.99 -19.86 -6.00
C THR A 183 -23.72 -19.32 -7.24
N VAL A 184 -25.01 -19.02 -7.14
CA VAL A 184 -25.82 -18.61 -8.29
C VAL A 184 -25.45 -17.20 -8.72
N ALA A 185 -25.22 -17.04 -10.02
CA ALA A 185 -24.87 -15.75 -10.61
C ALA A 185 -25.99 -14.71 -10.41
N ARG A 186 -25.72 -13.68 -9.60
CA ARG A 186 -26.64 -12.57 -9.32
C ARG A 186 -26.04 -11.22 -9.70
N ALA A 187 -26.92 -10.28 -10.03
CA ALA A 187 -26.54 -8.87 -10.23
C ALA A 187 -25.98 -8.29 -8.93
N GLY A 188 -25.09 -7.29 -9.04
CA GLY A 188 -24.45 -6.69 -7.89
C GLY A 188 -23.23 -5.87 -8.27
N GLN A 189 -22.42 -5.52 -7.28
CA GLN A 189 -21.18 -4.77 -7.48
C GLN A 189 -20.22 -5.52 -8.40
N LYS A 190 -19.67 -4.81 -9.39
CA LYS A 190 -18.56 -5.25 -10.23
C LYS A 190 -17.38 -4.28 -10.06
N GLY A 191 -16.23 -4.79 -9.66
CA GLY A 191 -15.02 -4.00 -9.47
C GLY A 191 -14.96 -3.32 -8.10
N TYR A 192 -13.89 -2.56 -7.86
CA TYR A 192 -13.51 -2.08 -6.53
C TYR A 192 -13.27 -3.24 -5.54
N HIS A 193 -12.77 -4.36 -6.06
CA HIS A 193 -12.37 -5.53 -5.27
C HIS A 193 -10.87 -5.49 -5.02
N HIS A 194 -10.44 -5.87 -3.81
CA HIS A 194 -9.05 -6.13 -3.47
C HIS A 194 -8.56 -7.37 -4.21
N ARG A 195 -7.48 -7.22 -4.99
CA ARG A 195 -6.88 -8.30 -5.77
C ARG A 195 -5.36 -8.18 -5.72
N THR A 196 -4.72 -9.34 -5.82
CA THR A 196 -3.28 -9.47 -5.97
C THR A 196 -3.04 -10.07 -7.35
N GLU A 197 -2.32 -9.37 -8.21
CA GLU A 197 -1.77 -9.95 -9.43
C GLU A 197 -0.32 -10.35 -9.14
N VAL A 198 -0.11 -11.66 -9.11
CA VAL A 198 1.16 -12.30 -8.78
C VAL A 198 2.08 -12.29 -10.01
N ASN A 199 3.40 -12.31 -9.79
CA ASN A 199 4.41 -12.52 -10.83
C ASN A 199 4.45 -11.45 -11.94
N LYS A 200 4.52 -10.17 -11.57
CA LYS A 200 4.80 -9.06 -12.49
C LYS A 200 6.29 -8.79 -12.53
N LYS A 201 6.91 -8.90 -13.71
CA LYS A 201 8.34 -8.60 -13.89
C LYS A 201 8.59 -7.10 -13.94
N ILE A 202 9.58 -6.62 -13.18
CA ILE A 202 10.08 -5.25 -13.29
C ILE A 202 11.09 -5.17 -14.44
N TYR A 203 10.71 -4.53 -15.55
CA TYR A 203 11.66 -4.35 -16.67
C TYR A 203 12.73 -3.29 -16.41
N ARG A 204 12.38 -2.21 -15.70
CA ARG A 204 13.29 -1.10 -15.45
C ARG A 204 12.90 -0.35 -14.18
N ILE A 205 13.91 -0.05 -13.37
CA ILE A 205 13.83 0.91 -12.27
C ILE A 205 14.66 2.12 -12.70
N ALA A 206 14.06 3.31 -12.73
CA ALA A 206 14.72 4.51 -13.20
C ALA A 206 14.59 5.65 -12.17
N LYS A 207 15.59 6.51 -12.15
CA LYS A 207 15.58 7.74 -11.34
C LYS A 207 14.61 8.77 -11.93
N SER A 208 14.22 9.73 -11.08
CA SER A 208 13.29 10.80 -11.46
C SER A 208 13.84 11.66 -12.59
N CYS A 209 13.00 12.07 -13.54
CA CYS A 209 13.38 13.00 -14.62
C CYS A 209 13.77 14.40 -14.13
N LEU A 210 13.51 14.71 -12.86
CA LEU A 210 13.88 15.98 -12.23
C LEU A 210 15.35 15.99 -11.76
N THR A 211 15.94 14.82 -11.57
CA THR A 211 17.37 14.68 -11.24
C THR A 211 18.18 14.67 -12.53
N GLU A 212 19.37 15.26 -12.53
CA GLU A 212 20.23 15.32 -13.73
C GLU A 212 20.52 13.92 -14.31
N GLU A 213 20.80 12.95 -13.45
CA GLU A 213 21.02 11.54 -13.81
C GLU A 213 19.81 10.85 -14.46
N GLY A 214 18.59 11.37 -14.23
CA GLY A 214 17.33 10.75 -14.65
C GLY A 214 16.71 11.35 -15.91
N ARG A 215 17.36 12.32 -16.57
CA ARG A 215 16.81 12.96 -17.79
C ARG A 215 16.55 11.96 -18.92
N ARG A 216 17.40 10.92 -19.03
CA ARG A 216 17.30 9.82 -20.03
C ARG A 216 16.48 8.63 -19.52
N ASN A 217 15.60 8.78 -18.54
CA ASN A 217 14.88 7.65 -17.94
C ASN A 217 13.97 6.86 -18.89
N GLY A 218 13.57 7.44 -20.03
CA GLY A 218 12.79 6.76 -21.07
C GLY A 218 13.62 6.21 -22.23
N GLY A 219 14.92 6.52 -22.31
CA GLY A 219 15.80 6.08 -23.40
C GLY A 219 16.37 4.68 -23.16
N THR A 220 16.48 3.88 -24.21
CA THR A 220 17.20 2.60 -24.24
C THR A 220 18.63 2.81 -24.77
N ASP A 221 19.47 1.77 -24.72
CA ASP A 221 20.86 1.85 -25.20
C ASP A 221 20.96 2.18 -26.70
N TYR A 222 19.97 1.78 -27.48
CA TYR A 222 19.86 2.08 -28.91
C TYR A 222 19.29 3.46 -29.21
N ASP A 223 18.64 4.10 -28.24
CA ASP A 223 18.04 5.42 -28.44
C ASP A 223 19.10 6.52 -28.38
N ILE A 224 19.29 7.21 -29.50
CA ILE A 224 20.20 8.36 -29.60
C ILE A 224 19.62 9.59 -28.90
N THR A 225 18.29 9.73 -28.89
CA THR A 225 17.60 10.89 -28.31
C THR A 225 17.38 10.74 -26.81
N GLU A 226 17.67 11.81 -26.07
CA GLU A 226 17.29 11.90 -24.66
C GLU A 226 15.77 12.08 -24.56
N LYS A 227 15.10 11.09 -23.96
CA LYS A 227 13.66 11.11 -23.78
C LYS A 227 13.28 10.71 -22.35
N SER A 228 12.24 11.39 -21.86
CA SER A 228 11.61 11.03 -20.59
C SER A 228 10.55 9.95 -20.80
N ILE A 229 10.21 9.19 -19.75
CA ILE A 229 9.13 8.18 -19.81
C ILE A 229 7.73 8.79 -20.00
N ASN A 230 7.56 10.09 -19.70
CA ASN A 230 6.27 10.75 -19.83
C ASN A 230 5.97 10.99 -21.31
N PRO A 231 4.83 10.52 -21.85
CA PRO A 231 4.44 10.85 -23.21
C PRO A 231 4.14 12.34 -23.33
N MET A 232 4.31 12.88 -24.54
CA MET A 232 3.81 14.20 -24.88
C MET A 232 2.28 14.18 -24.80
N VAL A 233 1.69 15.04 -23.97
CA VAL A 233 0.24 15.20 -23.89
C VAL A 233 -0.15 16.24 -24.94
N SER A 234 -0.93 15.83 -25.94
CA SER A 234 -1.60 16.73 -26.88
C SER A 234 -2.72 17.51 -26.21
#